data_AF-A0AAD8M918-F1
#
_entry.id   AF-A0AAD8M918-F1
#
_cell.length_a   1.000
_cell.length_b   1.000
_cell.length_c   1.000
_cell.angle_alpha   90.00
_cell.angle_beta   90.00
_cell.angle_gamma   90.00
#
_symmetry.space_group_name_H-M   'P 1'
#
loop_
_entity.id
_entity.type
_entity.pdbx_description
1 polymer ?
#
loop_
_entity_poly.entity_id
_entity_poly.type
_entity_poly.pdbx_seq_one_letter_code
_entity_poly.pdbx_strand_id
1 'polypeptide(L)'
;MSIRNTKETEREAEDSDHEINPCTILLLQENEERKEEAKDELQLHHHQQTFNLRSINSSVVIRQLPSRGLSFQLWPAATALVSLLDHHHHSSTTLSTLLNRPQSQPLRILELGSGTGMVGIAAAAILGAFM
;
A
#
# COMPACT_ATOMS: atom_id res chain seq x y z
N MET A 1 -52.21 -50.04 -17.01
CA MET A 1 -51.42 -50.31 -15.80
C MET A 1 -50.16 -49.45 -15.90
N SER A 2 -50.03 -48.43 -15.03
CA SER A 2 -48.80 -47.66 -14.80
C SER A 2 -47.58 -48.60 -14.68
N ILE A 3 -46.36 -48.21 -15.07
CA ILE A 3 -45.51 -47.22 -14.42
C ILE A 3 -44.52 -46.60 -15.43
N ARG A 4 -44.34 -45.28 -15.32
CA ARG A 4 -43.38 -44.43 -16.04
C ARG A 4 -41.96 -44.74 -15.58
N ASN A 5 -40.98 -44.69 -16.49
CA ASN A 5 -39.61 -44.36 -16.10
C ASN A 5 -38.92 -43.56 -17.21
N THR A 6 -38.97 -42.25 -17.03
CA THR A 6 -38.24 -41.20 -17.73
C THR A 6 -36.79 -41.17 -17.26
N LYS A 7 -35.83 -41.21 -18.18
CA LYS A 7 -34.55 -40.50 -18.00
C LYS A 7 -34.14 -39.90 -19.35
N GLU A 8 -34.57 -38.67 -19.52
CA GLU A 8 -34.23 -37.79 -20.62
C GLU A 8 -32.77 -37.38 -20.56
N THR A 9 -32.25 -37.13 -21.75
CA THR A 9 -30.88 -36.75 -22.05
C THR A 9 -30.90 -35.25 -22.27
N GLU A 10 -30.59 -34.45 -21.26
CA GLU A 10 -30.43 -33.00 -21.45
C GLU A 10 -29.20 -32.54 -20.65
N ARG A 11 -28.20 -32.11 -21.42
CA ARG A 11 -27.09 -31.26 -20.99
C ARG A 11 -27.53 -29.81 -21.21
N GLU A 12 -26.85 -28.88 -20.52
CA GLU A 12 -26.93 -27.40 -20.54
C GLU A 12 -27.72 -26.85 -19.33
N ALA A 13 -27.03 -26.28 -18.32
CA ALA A 13 -26.52 -24.89 -18.23
C ALA A 13 -27.71 -23.92 -18.04
N GLU A 14 -27.80 -22.95 -17.12
CA GLU A 14 -26.91 -22.18 -16.26
C GLU A 14 -27.88 -21.44 -15.31
N ASP A 15 -27.69 -21.48 -13.99
CA ASP A 15 -28.23 -20.44 -13.11
C ASP A 15 -27.35 -20.36 -11.87
N SER A 16 -26.19 -19.74 -12.05
CA SER A 16 -25.37 -19.32 -10.93
C SER A 16 -25.73 -17.87 -10.63
N ASP A 17 -26.33 -17.64 -9.47
CA ASP A 17 -26.45 -16.33 -8.84
C ASP A 17 -25.07 -15.65 -8.82
N HIS A 18 -24.77 -14.87 -9.85
CA HIS A 18 -23.60 -14.02 -9.88
C HIS A 18 -23.94 -12.79 -9.05
N GLU A 19 -23.66 -12.87 -7.75
CA GLU A 19 -23.43 -11.69 -6.93
C GLU A 19 -22.31 -10.90 -7.61
N ILE A 20 -22.69 -9.87 -8.36
CA ILE A 20 -21.77 -9.01 -9.10
C ILE A 20 -20.90 -8.32 -8.06
N ASN A 21 -19.72 -8.89 -7.82
CA ASN A 21 -18.71 -8.24 -7.02
C ASN A 21 -18.18 -7.05 -7.84
N PRO A 22 -18.35 -5.81 -7.36
CA PRO A 22 -17.92 -4.61 -8.09
C PRO A 22 -16.40 -4.58 -8.33
N CYS A 23 -15.61 -5.37 -7.59
CA CYS A 23 -14.18 -5.52 -7.84
C CYS A 23 -13.89 -6.36 -9.10
N THR A 24 -14.78 -7.25 -9.53
CA THR A 24 -14.54 -8.14 -10.67
C THR A 24 -14.83 -7.45 -12.00
N ILE A 25 -15.79 -6.51 -12.05
CA ILE A 25 -16.06 -5.69 -13.24
C ILE A 25 -14.86 -4.81 -13.60
N LEU A 26 -14.14 -4.28 -12.60
CA LEU A 26 -12.96 -3.45 -12.84
C LEU A 26 -11.78 -4.25 -13.42
N LEU A 27 -11.74 -5.57 -13.23
CA LEU A 27 -10.64 -6.42 -13.69
C LEU A 27 -10.91 -7.08 -15.05
N LEU A 28 -12.18 -7.20 -15.46
CA LEU A 28 -12.55 -7.86 -16.72
C LEU A 28 -12.49 -6.93 -17.95
N GLN A 29 -12.40 -5.62 -17.75
CA GLN A 29 -12.50 -4.66 -18.86
C GLN A 29 -11.19 -4.41 -19.63
N GLU A 30 -10.05 -5.02 -19.23
CA GLU A 30 -8.75 -4.74 -19.86
C GLU A 30 -8.13 -5.89 -20.66
N ASN A 31 -8.71 -7.10 -20.69
CA ASN A 31 -8.06 -8.23 -21.36
C ASN A 31 -8.97 -8.92 -22.39
N GLU A 32 -8.99 -8.39 -23.60
CA GLU A 32 -9.15 -9.21 -24.81
C GLU A 32 -7.98 -8.95 -25.78
N GLU A 33 -7.34 -10.06 -26.16
CA GLU A 33 -6.41 -10.27 -27.28
C GLU A 33 -4.95 -9.77 -27.23
N ARG A 34 -4.07 -10.57 -26.63
CA ARG A 34 -3.04 -11.34 -27.38
C ARG A 34 -2.18 -12.27 -26.50
N LYS A 35 -2.09 -13.53 -26.93
CA LYS A 35 -1.17 -14.56 -26.41
C LYS A 35 0.26 -14.27 -26.87
N GLU A 36 1.23 -14.33 -25.96
CA GLU A 36 2.36 -15.28 -25.98
C GLU A 36 3.33 -15.05 -24.80
N GLU A 37 3.86 -16.18 -24.31
CA GLU A 37 4.98 -16.34 -23.35
C GLU A 37 4.69 -16.26 -21.84
N ALA A 38 4.61 -17.45 -21.25
CA ALA A 38 4.56 -17.72 -19.83
C ALA A 38 5.84 -17.21 -19.10
N LYS A 39 5.74 -16.03 -18.48
CA LYS A 39 6.65 -15.56 -17.42
C LYS A 39 5.96 -14.57 -16.49
N ASP A 40 4.91 -14.95 -15.72
CA ASP A 40 4.58 -14.15 -14.51
C ASP A 40 3.57 -14.74 -13.51
N GLU A 41 3.58 -16.04 -13.22
CA GLU A 41 2.59 -16.60 -12.26
C GLU A 41 2.95 -16.42 -10.77
N LEU A 42 3.82 -15.47 -10.43
CA LEU A 42 4.13 -15.13 -9.03
C LEU A 42 4.33 -13.62 -8.82
N GLN A 43 3.55 -12.78 -9.51
CA GLN A 43 3.33 -11.40 -9.06
C GLN A 43 2.51 -11.41 -7.75
N LEU A 44 3.15 -11.75 -6.64
CA LEU A 44 2.69 -11.34 -5.32
C LEU A 44 2.42 -9.83 -5.41
N HIS A 45 1.17 -9.39 -5.21
CA HIS A 45 0.67 -8.01 -5.33
C HIS A 45 1.39 -7.02 -4.39
N HIS A 46 2.68 -6.79 -4.63
CA HIS A 46 3.51 -5.87 -3.89
C HIS A 46 3.27 -4.48 -4.46
N HIS A 47 2.55 -3.66 -3.69
CA HIS A 47 2.39 -2.25 -4.03
C HIS A 47 3.61 -1.51 -3.46
N GLN A 48 4.46 -1.00 -4.34
CA GLN A 48 5.61 -0.18 -3.95
C GLN A 48 5.27 1.29 -4.15
N GLN A 49 5.58 2.13 -3.17
CA GLN A 49 5.42 3.58 -3.25
C GLN A 49 6.73 4.28 -2.93
N THR A 50 7.11 5.24 -3.77
CA THR A 50 8.33 6.05 -3.60
C THR A 50 7.96 7.45 -3.13
N PHE A 51 8.64 7.89 -2.07
CA PHE A 51 8.50 9.23 -1.51
C PHE A 51 9.79 10.00 -1.65
N ASN A 52 9.74 11.12 -2.37
CA ASN A 52 10.89 12.00 -2.52
C ASN A 52 10.95 12.98 -1.34
N LEU A 53 12.05 12.92 -0.59
CA LEU A 53 12.35 13.81 0.53
C LEU A 53 13.22 14.96 0.02
N ARG A 54 12.59 16.12 -0.17
CA ARG A 54 13.21 17.31 -0.77
C ARG A 54 14.26 17.93 0.13
N SER A 55 14.05 17.89 1.45
CA SER A 55 15.00 18.45 2.43
C SER A 55 16.40 17.84 2.34
N ILE A 56 16.49 16.57 1.94
CA ILE A 56 17.75 15.81 1.87
C ILE A 56 18.08 15.30 0.45
N ASN A 57 17.33 15.73 -0.57
CA ASN A 57 17.47 15.28 -1.96
C ASN A 57 17.58 13.75 -2.11
N SER A 58 16.75 13.03 -1.37
CA SER A 58 16.75 11.56 -1.34
C SER A 58 15.34 11.01 -1.48
N SER A 59 15.19 9.69 -1.45
CA SER A 59 13.88 9.04 -1.50
C SER A 59 13.78 7.89 -0.52
N VAL A 60 12.57 7.66 -0.03
CA VAL A 60 12.20 6.49 0.76
C VAL A 60 11.25 5.63 -0.06
N VAL A 61 11.56 4.34 -0.15
CA VAL A 61 10.75 3.37 -0.87
C VAL A 61 10.05 2.48 0.14
N ILE A 62 8.73 2.43 0.08
CA ILE A 62 7.90 1.62 0.97
C ILE A 62 7.25 0.50 0.17
N ARG A 63 7.45 -0.73 0.64
CA ARG A 63 6.75 -1.92 0.14
C ARG A 63 5.53 -2.19 1.01
N GLN A 64 4.37 -2.25 0.40
CA GLN A 64 3.12 -2.59 1.06
C GLN A 64 2.77 -4.06 0.79
N LEU A 65 2.32 -4.74 1.84
CA LEU A 65 1.89 -6.14 1.79
C LEU A 65 0.44 -6.26 2.30
N PRO A 66 -0.58 -5.89 1.50
CA PRO A 66 -1.97 -5.86 1.98
C PRO A 66 -2.45 -7.20 2.56
N SER A 67 -1.96 -8.32 2.02
CA SER A 67 -2.26 -9.68 2.49
C SER A 67 -1.71 -10.01 3.88
N ARG A 68 -0.81 -9.17 4.44
CA ARG A 68 -0.23 -9.33 5.77
C ARG A 68 -0.93 -8.49 6.84
N GLY A 69 -2.01 -7.80 6.47
CA GLY A 69 -2.83 -6.99 7.37
C GLY A 69 -2.57 -5.48 7.26
N LEU A 70 -3.34 -4.71 8.03
CA LEU A 70 -3.41 -3.25 7.92
C LEU A 70 -2.11 -2.52 8.29
N SER A 71 -1.27 -3.13 9.13
CA SER A 71 0.03 -2.56 9.51
C SER A 71 1.02 -2.52 8.34
N PHE A 72 0.82 -3.36 7.33
CA PHE A 72 1.68 -3.41 6.14
C PHE A 72 1.17 -2.51 5.01
N GLN A 73 0.17 -1.68 5.28
CA GLN A 73 -0.37 -0.70 4.36
C GLN A 73 0.07 0.70 4.78
N LEU A 74 0.23 1.56 3.79
CA LEU A 74 0.58 2.94 3.99
C LEU A 74 -0.67 3.73 4.36
N TRP A 75 -0.61 4.43 5.49
CA TRP A 75 -1.70 5.28 5.95
C TRP A 75 -1.52 6.72 5.46
N PRO A 76 -2.61 7.41 5.05
CA PRO A 76 -2.54 8.82 4.64
C PRO A 76 -1.92 9.74 5.70
N ALA A 77 -2.21 9.48 6.99
CA ALA A 77 -1.65 10.25 8.11
C ALA A 77 -0.12 10.14 8.20
N ALA A 78 0.45 8.95 7.94
CA ALA A 78 1.90 8.77 7.92
C ALA A 78 2.55 9.60 6.79
N THR A 79 1.92 9.62 5.62
CA THR A 79 2.38 10.41 4.47
C THR A 79 2.34 11.91 4.74
N ALA A 80 1.25 12.38 5.37
CA ALA A 80 1.12 13.78 5.77
C ALA A 80 2.20 14.17 6.79
N LEU A 81 2.51 13.30 7.77
CA LEU A 81 3.54 13.56 8.76
C LEU A 81 4.94 13.61 8.13
N VAL A 82 5.28 12.68 7.24
CA VAL A 82 6.55 12.73 6.48
C VAL A 82 6.65 14.02 5.68
N SER A 83 5.57 14.43 5.03
CA SER A 83 5.53 15.69 4.28
C SER A 83 5.79 16.89 5.20
N LEU A 84 5.20 16.91 6.40
CA LEU A 84 5.45 17.97 7.38
C LEU A 84 6.90 17.98 7.89
N LEU A 85 7.48 16.81 8.16
CA LEU A 85 8.90 16.70 8.54
C LEU A 85 9.82 17.19 7.42
N ASP A 86 9.52 16.85 6.16
CA ASP A 86 10.33 17.27 5.01
C ASP A 86 10.27 18.78 4.75
N HIS A 87 9.20 19.46 5.18
CA HIS A 87 9.04 20.91 5.03
C HIS A 87 9.42 21.70 6.30
N HIS A 88 10.00 21.07 7.32
CA HIS A 88 10.21 21.70 8.64
C HIS A 88 11.11 22.95 8.61
N HIS A 89 12.03 23.04 7.64
CA HIS A 89 12.90 24.21 7.47
C HIS A 89 12.18 25.47 6.95
N HIS A 90 10.99 25.33 6.36
CA HIS A 90 10.25 26.42 5.72
C HIS A 90 9.07 26.95 6.54
N SER A 91 8.79 26.36 7.71
CA SER A 91 7.58 26.63 8.47
C SER A 91 7.93 27.12 9.87
N SER A 92 7.48 28.31 10.28
CA SER A 92 7.65 28.83 11.66
C SER A 92 6.63 28.22 12.64
N THR A 93 6.59 26.90 12.73
CA THR A 93 5.70 26.18 13.65
C THR A 93 6.42 25.78 14.93
N THR A 94 5.68 25.49 16.01
CA THR A 94 6.25 24.93 17.26
C THR A 94 7.06 23.64 17.03
N LEU A 95 6.77 22.90 15.95
CA LEU A 95 7.56 21.74 15.55
C LEU A 95 8.90 22.15 14.96
N SER A 96 8.95 23.17 14.12
CA SER A 96 10.22 23.65 13.55
C SER A 96 11.23 24.11 14.61
N THR A 97 10.79 24.70 15.72
CA THR A 97 11.67 25.07 16.83
C THR A 97 12.20 23.85 17.60
N LEU A 98 11.41 22.78 17.72
CA LEU A 98 11.85 21.51 18.31
C LEU A 98 12.85 20.77 17.41
N LEU A 99 12.68 20.90 16.09
CA LEU A 99 13.44 20.19 15.05
C LEU A 99 14.71 20.95 14.63
N ASN A 100 14.70 22.29 14.64
CA ASN A 100 15.87 23.16 14.40
C ASN A 100 16.79 23.23 15.63
N ARG A 101 17.17 22.06 16.13
CA ARG A 101 18.11 21.93 17.24
C ARG A 101 19.55 22.03 16.72
N PRO A 102 20.49 22.58 17.50
CA PRO A 102 21.90 22.44 17.17
C PRO A 102 22.27 20.96 17.01
N GLN A 103 23.02 20.65 15.94
CA GLN A 103 23.45 19.29 15.56
C GLN A 103 24.25 18.55 16.66
N SER A 104 24.62 19.22 17.75
CA SER A 104 25.37 18.66 18.87
C SER A 104 24.56 17.77 19.82
N GLN A 105 23.23 17.69 19.66
CA GLN A 105 22.38 16.85 20.52
C GLN A 105 21.56 15.85 19.71
N PRO A 106 21.74 14.53 19.93
CA PRO A 106 20.97 13.52 19.21
C PRO A 106 19.49 13.59 19.59
N LEU A 107 18.61 13.60 18.59
CA LEU A 107 17.18 13.45 18.77
C LEU A 107 16.85 11.97 19.00
N ARG A 108 16.07 11.68 20.05
CA ARG A 108 15.51 10.34 20.31
C ARG A 108 14.01 10.39 20.06
N ILE A 109 13.53 9.56 19.14
CA ILE A 109 12.12 9.53 18.73
C ILE A 109 11.60 8.11 18.90
N LEU A 110 10.39 7.97 19.44
CA LEU A 110 9.66 6.71 19.51
C LEU A 110 8.43 6.81 18.60
N GLU A 111 8.36 5.93 17.60
CA GLU A 111 7.19 5.79 16.73
C GLU A 111 6.24 4.74 17.32
N LEU A 112 5.03 5.16 17.71
CA LEU A 112 3.99 4.25 18.19
C LEU A 112 3.05 3.89 17.04
N GLY A 113 2.78 2.60 16.86
CA GLY A 113 1.95 2.13 15.75
C GLY A 113 2.62 2.35 14.39
N SER A 114 3.91 2.00 14.28
CA SER A 114 4.76 2.34 13.13
C SER A 114 4.27 1.83 11.78
N GLY A 115 3.48 0.75 11.75
CA GLY A 115 2.97 0.17 10.52
C GLY A 115 4.12 -0.18 9.57
N THR A 116 4.25 0.56 8.47
CA THR A 116 5.33 0.41 7.48
C THR A 116 6.68 1.00 7.94
N GLY A 117 6.71 1.72 9.06
CA GLY A 117 7.90 2.37 9.61
C GLY A 117 8.38 3.59 8.81
N MET A 118 7.59 4.05 7.84
CA MET A 118 7.98 5.14 6.94
C MET A 118 8.28 6.43 7.70
N VAL A 119 7.50 6.77 8.73
CA VAL A 119 7.70 8.00 9.51
C VAL A 119 9.02 7.89 10.28
N GLY A 120 9.28 6.75 10.93
CA GLY A 120 10.53 6.51 11.63
C GLY A 120 11.75 6.63 10.74
N ILE A 121 11.72 6.00 9.56
CA ILE A 121 12.79 6.08 8.56
C ILE A 121 13.00 7.54 8.12
N ALA A 122 11.92 8.24 7.77
CA ALA A 122 12.00 9.64 7.35
C ALA A 122 12.53 10.54 8.47
N ALA A 123 12.09 10.33 9.71
CA ALA A 123 12.56 11.10 10.86
C ALA A 123 14.05 10.88 11.13
N ALA A 124 14.53 9.63 11.05
CA ALA A 124 15.95 9.33 11.17
C ALA A 124 16.77 10.01 10.07
N ALA A 125 16.29 9.95 8.82
CA ALA A 125 16.99 10.52 7.67
C ALA A 125 16.99 12.06 7.65
N ILE A 126 15.85 12.69 7.93
CA ILE A 126 15.67 14.16 7.85
C ILE A 126 16.25 14.84 9.09
N LEU A 127 16.04 14.27 10.28
CA LEU A 127 16.36 14.92 11.56
C LEU A 127 17.64 14.39 12.21
N GLY A 128 18.27 13.37 11.64
CA GLY A 128 19.38 12.65 12.29
C GLY A 128 18.96 11.99 13.61
N ALA A 129 17.70 11.62 13.73
CA ALA A 129 17.15 11.01 14.94
C ALA A 129 17.53 9.53 15.04
N PHE A 130 17.68 9.06 16.27
CA PHE A 130 17.84 7.64 16.59
C PHE A 130 16.50 7.10 17.10
N MET A 131 16.11 5.93 16.58
CA MET A 131 14.91 5.19 16.93
C MET A 131 15.23 3.95 17.75
#